data_AF-A0A3M0C986-F1
#
_entry.id   AF-A0A3M0C986-F1
#
_cell.length_a   1.000
_cell.length_b   1.000
_cell.length_c   1.000
_cell.angle_alpha   90.00
_cell.angle_beta   90.00
_cell.angle_gamma   90.00
#
_symmetry.space_group_name_H-M   'P 1'
#
loop_
_entity.id
_entity.type
_entity.pdbx_description
1 polymer ?
#
loop_
_entity_poly.entity_id
_entity_poly.type
_entity_poly.pdbx_seq_one_letter_code
_entity_poly.pdbx_strand_id
1 'polypeptide(L)'
;MARTDLRTKNGLVIVPAFSVSTVAGYVKALRSLFCLIGMVCGLSATVLAAGLGVTVTDPKDRPLSDAVVTLTPLFETNGLPPVSVKAEMVQEGTIFVPFVLPVKVGSVVDFPNRDPFRHHVYSFSKTKTFELRLYSQAQENSVVFDTAGVAALGCNIHDNMLAYVFVTEAPVFGTTDADGRLTFMDLPEGDYTLEIWHPDLKKKANGATQRITITEPEAVILRVPVDVRSFRRRQRGPDGTEDY
;
A
#
# COMPACT_ATOMS: atom_id res chain seq x y z
N MET A 1 77.40 40.34 -40.52
CA MET A 1 78.11 41.50 -39.93
C MET A 1 77.56 42.75 -40.64
N ALA A 2 77.17 43.78 -39.88
CA ALA A 2 76.62 45.09 -40.31
C ALA A 2 75.21 45.07 -40.95
N ARG A 3 74.17 45.60 -40.29
CA ARG A 3 73.74 47.00 -40.09
C ARG A 3 73.18 47.65 -41.36
N THR A 4 71.90 48.02 -41.32
CA THR A 4 71.42 49.30 -41.86
C THR A 4 70.03 49.64 -41.33
N ASP A 5 69.96 50.74 -40.58
CA ASP A 5 68.76 51.58 -40.42
C ASP A 5 68.21 51.95 -41.79
N LEU A 6 66.89 52.17 -41.90
CA LEU A 6 66.34 53.18 -42.81
C LEU A 6 64.92 53.61 -42.42
N ARG A 7 64.75 54.92 -42.58
CA ARG A 7 63.71 55.82 -42.08
C ARG A 7 62.56 55.91 -43.10
N THR A 8 61.33 55.96 -42.58
CA THR A 8 60.07 56.59 -43.09
C THR A 8 59.93 56.97 -44.58
N LYS A 9 58.78 56.60 -45.19
CA LYS A 9 57.74 57.56 -45.66
C LYS A 9 56.54 56.86 -46.34
N ASN A 10 55.35 57.20 -45.84
CA ASN A 10 54.07 57.50 -46.51
C ASN A 10 53.69 56.73 -47.79
N GLY A 11 52.62 55.93 -47.68
CA GLY A 11 51.85 55.41 -48.81
C GLY A 11 50.51 54.85 -48.33
N LEU A 12 49.55 55.74 -48.06
CA LEU A 12 48.18 55.38 -47.69
C LEU A 12 47.44 54.82 -48.92
N VAL A 13 47.10 53.54 -48.89
CA VAL A 13 46.31 52.87 -49.93
C VAL A 13 44.83 52.90 -49.52
N ILE A 14 44.01 53.55 -50.33
CA ILE A 14 42.55 53.61 -50.20
C ILE A 14 41.96 52.33 -50.83
N VAL A 15 41.18 51.57 -50.07
CA VAL A 15 40.42 50.40 -50.55
C VAL A 15 38.93 50.76 -50.58
N PRO A 16 38.18 50.52 -51.68
CA PRO A 16 36.79 50.93 -51.79
C PRO A 16 35.83 50.05 -50.98
N ALA A 17 34.73 50.68 -50.54
CA ALA A 17 33.68 50.12 -49.71
C ALA A 17 32.84 49.06 -50.45
N PHE A 18 32.59 47.93 -49.78
CA PHE A 18 31.60 46.93 -50.20
C PHE A 18 30.26 47.14 -49.47
N SER A 19 29.19 47.02 -50.26
CA SER A 19 27.78 47.23 -49.91
C SER A 19 27.25 46.20 -48.89
N VAL A 20 26.56 46.68 -47.87
CA VAL A 20 25.83 45.85 -46.88
C VAL A 20 24.44 45.53 -47.45
N SER A 21 24.28 44.38 -48.09
CA SER A 21 22.97 43.92 -48.58
C SER A 21 22.82 42.40 -48.48
N THR A 22 23.15 41.79 -47.34
CA THR A 22 22.81 40.37 -47.07
C THR A 22 22.77 40.01 -45.58
N VAL A 23 22.06 40.76 -44.74
CA VAL A 23 21.85 40.38 -43.31
C VAL A 23 20.37 40.39 -42.91
N ALA A 24 19.43 40.50 -43.85
CA ALA A 24 18.00 40.56 -43.54
C ALA A 24 17.25 39.22 -43.65
N GLY A 25 17.87 38.17 -44.21
CA GLY A 25 17.20 36.88 -44.47
C GLY A 25 17.26 35.86 -43.32
N TYR A 26 18.27 35.91 -42.46
CA TYR A 26 18.50 34.87 -41.44
C TYR A 26 17.80 35.09 -40.10
N VAL A 27 17.31 36.31 -39.80
CA VAL A 27 16.71 36.62 -38.49
C VAL A 27 15.22 36.21 -38.42
N LYS A 28 14.53 36.01 -39.55
CA LYS A 28 13.12 35.54 -39.56
C LYS A 28 12.99 34.02 -39.43
N ALA A 29 13.95 33.24 -39.93
CA ALA A 29 13.92 31.78 -39.84
C ALA A 29 14.24 31.26 -38.42
N LEU A 30 15.07 31.96 -37.64
CA LEU A 30 15.37 31.56 -36.26
C LEU A 30 14.27 31.91 -35.24
N ARG A 31 13.32 32.80 -35.57
CA ARG A 31 12.19 33.12 -34.68
C ARG A 31 11.03 32.12 -34.79
N SER A 32 10.90 31.41 -35.92
CA SER A 32 9.87 30.36 -36.08
C SER A 32 10.28 29.01 -35.49
N LEU A 33 11.57 28.72 -35.32
CA LEU A 33 12.02 27.46 -34.71
C LEU A 33 11.99 27.49 -33.17
N PHE A 34 12.03 28.68 -32.56
CA PHE A 34 11.92 28.85 -31.11
C PHE A 34 10.47 28.75 -30.59
N CYS A 35 9.45 29.01 -31.42
CA CYS A 35 8.05 28.80 -31.04
C CYS A 35 7.61 27.33 -31.10
N LEU A 36 8.26 26.48 -31.90
CA LEU A 36 7.88 25.06 -31.99
C LEU A 36 8.50 24.19 -30.88
N ILE A 37 9.65 24.59 -30.32
CA ILE A 37 10.30 23.85 -29.23
C ILE A 37 9.73 24.27 -27.85
N GLY A 38 9.25 25.50 -27.71
CA GLY A 38 8.60 25.97 -26.48
C GLY A 38 7.18 25.43 -26.25
N MET A 39 6.54 24.86 -27.28
CA MET A 39 5.14 24.41 -27.22
C MET A 39 4.96 22.91 -26.92
N VAL A 40 6.06 22.14 -26.79
CA VAL A 40 6.00 20.69 -26.48
C VAL A 40 6.22 20.40 -24.99
N CYS A 41 6.45 21.43 -24.15
CA CYS A 41 6.37 21.32 -22.68
C CYS A 41 4.94 21.48 -22.15
N GLY A 42 3.94 21.17 -22.97
CA GLY A 42 2.53 21.20 -22.59
C GLY A 42 2.14 19.96 -21.81
N LEU A 43 1.90 20.13 -20.51
CA LEU A 43 1.08 19.28 -19.65
C LEU A 43 1.42 17.77 -19.68
N SER A 44 2.54 17.38 -19.06
CA SER A 44 2.51 16.11 -18.34
C SER A 44 1.62 16.30 -17.11
N ALA A 45 0.31 16.12 -17.30
CA ALA A 45 -0.59 15.92 -16.16
C ALA A 45 -0.12 14.62 -15.48
N THR A 46 0.59 14.76 -14.38
CA THR A 46 0.79 13.64 -13.47
C THR A 46 -0.59 13.24 -12.99
N VAL A 47 -1.15 12.17 -13.55
CA VAL A 47 -2.26 11.46 -12.93
C VAL A 47 -1.68 10.90 -11.63
N LEU A 48 -1.79 11.67 -10.55
CA LEU A 48 -1.56 11.15 -9.23
C LEU A 48 -2.71 10.20 -8.96
N ALA A 49 -2.42 8.91 -8.94
CA ALA A 49 -3.44 7.94 -8.60
C ALA A 49 -3.96 8.24 -7.18
N ALA A 50 -5.28 8.18 -7.00
CA ALA A 50 -5.89 8.56 -5.75
C ALA A 50 -5.48 7.59 -4.65
N GLY A 51 -5.06 8.13 -3.50
CA GLY A 51 -4.84 7.39 -2.27
C GLY A 51 -5.98 7.60 -1.29
N LEU A 52 -6.30 6.58 -0.51
CA LEU A 52 -7.25 6.67 0.61
C LEU A 52 -6.51 6.39 1.92
N GLY A 53 -6.36 7.40 2.76
CA GLY A 53 -5.98 7.19 4.16
C GLY A 53 -7.21 6.86 5.01
N VAL A 54 -7.13 5.88 5.90
CA VAL A 54 -8.18 5.44 6.81
C VAL A 54 -7.63 5.41 8.24
N THR A 55 -8.39 5.91 9.22
CA THR A 55 -8.03 5.86 10.65
C THR A 55 -9.20 5.29 11.45
N VAL A 56 -9.04 4.10 12.03
CA VAL A 56 -10.08 3.40 12.79
C VAL A 56 -9.87 3.60 14.29
N THR A 57 -10.93 4.02 15.00
CA THR A 57 -10.88 4.30 16.44
C THR A 57 -12.10 3.75 17.16
N ASP A 58 -11.95 3.35 18.42
CA ASP A 58 -13.10 3.00 19.26
C ASP A 58 -13.97 4.24 19.63
N PRO A 59 -15.11 4.09 20.33
CA PRO A 59 -16.00 5.20 20.68
C PRO A 59 -15.38 6.17 21.70
N LYS A 60 -14.17 5.90 22.20
CA LYS A 60 -13.38 6.77 23.08
C LYS A 60 -12.19 7.38 22.33
N ASP A 61 -12.22 7.37 20.99
CA ASP A 61 -11.17 7.87 20.09
C ASP A 61 -9.81 7.18 20.27
N ARG A 62 -9.78 5.97 20.83
CA ARG A 62 -8.53 5.19 20.93
C ARG A 62 -8.25 4.47 19.61
N PRO A 63 -7.00 4.47 19.12
CA PRO A 63 -6.62 3.70 17.95
C PRO A 63 -7.02 2.23 18.04
N LEU A 64 -7.56 1.68 16.96
CA LEU A 64 -7.83 0.25 16.83
C LEU A 64 -6.87 -0.37 15.81
N SER A 65 -5.87 -1.09 16.30
CA SER A 65 -5.01 -1.95 15.50
C SER A 65 -5.77 -3.18 15.00
N ASP A 66 -5.22 -3.86 13.99
CA ASP A 66 -5.69 -5.16 13.50
C ASP A 66 -7.11 -5.13 12.89
N ALA A 67 -7.65 -3.94 12.63
CA ALA A 67 -8.94 -3.80 11.97
C ALA A 67 -8.76 -4.00 10.47
N VAL A 68 -9.52 -4.94 9.91
CA VAL A 68 -9.56 -5.16 8.47
C VAL A 68 -10.48 -4.11 7.85
N VAL A 69 -9.97 -3.41 6.86
CA VAL A 69 -10.74 -2.51 6.00
C VAL A 69 -10.79 -3.13 4.61
N THR A 70 -11.97 -3.24 4.03
CA THR A 70 -12.15 -3.69 2.64
C THR A 70 -12.83 -2.61 1.82
N LEU A 71 -12.49 -2.54 0.54
CA LEU A 71 -13.10 -1.66 -0.45
C LEU A 71 -13.58 -2.50 -1.63
N THR A 72 -14.89 -2.44 -1.88
CA THR A 72 -15.52 -3.05 -3.06
C THR A 72 -15.97 -1.93 -4.01
N PRO A 73 -15.38 -1.81 -5.21
CA PRO A 73 -15.77 -0.80 -6.18
C PRO A 73 -17.22 -1.05 -6.64
N LEU A 74 -17.98 0.04 -6.76
CA LEU A 74 -19.35 0.04 -7.29
C LEU A 74 -19.39 0.33 -8.80
N PHE A 75 -18.26 0.09 -9.46
CA PHE A 75 -18.02 0.31 -10.89
C PHE A 75 -17.07 -0.77 -11.42
N GLU A 76 -17.06 -0.96 -12.73
CA GLU A 76 -16.15 -1.90 -13.39
C GLU A 76 -14.70 -1.43 -13.30
N THR A 77 -13.82 -2.25 -12.73
CA THR A 77 -12.40 -1.91 -12.59
C THR A 77 -11.55 -2.64 -13.61
N ASN A 78 -10.76 -1.91 -14.40
CA ASN A 78 -9.82 -2.47 -15.39
C ASN A 78 -8.35 -2.39 -14.96
N GLY A 79 -8.04 -2.10 -13.69
CA GLY A 79 -6.67 -1.76 -13.29
C GLY A 79 -6.33 -1.86 -11.81
N LEU A 80 -7.07 -2.64 -11.02
CA LEU A 80 -6.64 -2.90 -9.64
C LEU A 80 -5.39 -3.79 -9.63
N PRO A 81 -4.39 -3.50 -8.78
CA PRO A 81 -3.20 -4.32 -8.69
C PRO A 81 -3.56 -5.75 -8.28
N PRO A 82 -2.84 -6.76 -8.80
CA PRO A 82 -3.09 -8.14 -8.43
C PRO A 82 -2.79 -8.34 -6.94
N VAL A 83 -3.75 -8.92 -6.22
CA VAL A 83 -3.57 -9.31 -4.82
C VAL A 83 -2.81 -10.63 -4.77
N SER A 84 -1.77 -10.70 -3.91
CA SER A 84 -1.07 -11.96 -3.66
C SER A 84 -2.04 -13.01 -3.11
N VAL A 85 -2.00 -14.20 -3.71
CA VAL A 85 -2.72 -15.38 -3.20
C VAL A 85 -1.86 -16.23 -2.27
N LYS A 86 -0.69 -15.74 -1.86
CA LYS A 86 0.16 -16.36 -0.84
C LYS A 86 0.33 -15.42 0.34
N ALA A 87 0.22 -15.97 1.54
CA ALA A 87 0.39 -15.25 2.80
C ALA A 87 0.97 -16.19 3.88
N GLU A 88 1.49 -15.63 4.97
CA GLU A 88 2.01 -16.40 6.09
C GLU A 88 1.31 -16.03 7.40
N MET A 89 1.09 -17.04 8.24
CA MET A 89 0.64 -16.92 9.63
C MET A 89 1.67 -17.62 10.52
N VAL A 90 2.62 -16.86 11.02
CA VAL A 90 3.80 -17.36 11.73
C VAL A 90 3.43 -17.72 13.18
N GLN A 91 3.99 -18.80 13.72
CA GLN A 91 4.05 -19.03 15.17
C GLN A 91 5.41 -18.57 15.67
N GLU A 92 5.44 -17.54 16.51
CA GLU A 92 6.66 -16.94 17.04
C GLU A 92 6.34 -16.33 18.41
N GLY A 93 7.17 -16.57 19.43
CA GLY A 93 6.98 -16.03 20.77
C GLY A 93 5.71 -16.51 21.45
N THR A 94 5.26 -17.75 21.20
CA THR A 94 3.97 -18.29 21.70
C THR A 94 2.74 -17.47 21.29
N ILE A 95 2.80 -16.76 20.17
CA ILE A 95 1.67 -16.09 19.53
C ILE A 95 1.60 -16.44 18.04
N PHE A 96 0.50 -16.05 17.41
CA PHE A 96 0.36 -16.05 15.96
C PHE A 96 0.64 -14.64 15.46
N VAL A 97 1.46 -14.52 14.42
CA VAL A 97 1.82 -13.25 13.79
C VAL A 97 1.48 -13.29 12.30
N PRO A 98 0.63 -12.38 11.79
CA PRO A 98 -0.07 -11.32 12.53
C PRO A 98 -1.27 -11.84 13.35
N PHE A 99 -1.84 -11.01 14.24
CA PHE A 99 -3.07 -11.35 14.96
C PHE A 99 -4.27 -11.50 14.02
N VAL A 100 -4.36 -10.63 13.01
CA VAL A 100 -5.37 -10.68 11.96
C VAL A 100 -4.70 -10.67 10.59
N LEU A 101 -4.94 -11.72 9.80
CA LEU A 101 -4.43 -11.88 8.45
C LEU A 101 -5.59 -11.82 7.44
N PRO A 102 -5.81 -10.70 6.74
CA PRO A 102 -6.76 -10.67 5.65
C PRO A 102 -6.16 -11.31 4.40
N VAL A 103 -6.95 -12.15 3.73
CA VAL A 103 -6.56 -12.83 2.49
C VAL A 103 -7.73 -12.84 1.50
N LYS A 104 -7.41 -12.92 0.22
CA LYS A 104 -8.43 -13.12 -0.81
C LYS A 104 -8.94 -14.56 -0.79
N VAL A 105 -10.21 -14.77 -1.15
CA VAL A 105 -10.72 -16.11 -1.46
C VAL A 105 -9.80 -16.80 -2.48
N GLY A 106 -9.43 -18.05 -2.18
CA GLY A 106 -8.50 -18.86 -2.96
C GLY A 106 -7.04 -18.77 -2.51
N SER A 107 -6.70 -17.90 -1.54
CA SER A 107 -5.33 -17.78 -1.06
C SER A 107 -4.83 -19.03 -0.34
N VAL A 108 -3.54 -19.31 -0.48
CA VAL A 108 -2.78 -20.29 0.30
C VAL A 108 -2.10 -19.55 1.46
N VAL A 109 -2.33 -20.01 2.68
CA VAL A 109 -1.65 -19.50 3.88
C VAL A 109 -0.69 -20.55 4.39
N ASP A 110 0.57 -20.16 4.51
CA ASP A 110 1.63 -20.96 5.12
C ASP A 110 1.68 -20.69 6.64
N PHE A 111 1.95 -21.73 7.43
CA PHE A 111 2.02 -21.66 8.89
C PHE A 111 3.43 -22.04 9.38
N PRO A 112 4.45 -21.20 9.15
CA PRO A 112 5.79 -21.49 9.64
C PRO A 112 5.81 -21.42 11.17
N ASN A 113 6.52 -22.36 11.80
CA ASN A 113 6.82 -22.33 13.22
C ASN A 113 8.27 -21.86 13.42
N ARG A 114 8.45 -20.73 14.10
CA ARG A 114 9.75 -20.14 14.46
C ARG A 114 10.13 -20.33 15.93
N ASP A 115 9.21 -20.85 16.74
CA ASP A 115 9.50 -21.20 18.13
C ASP A 115 10.36 -22.47 18.23
N PRO A 116 11.18 -22.64 19.28
CA PRO A 116 12.02 -23.83 19.47
C PRO A 116 11.23 -25.09 19.86
N PHE A 117 9.93 -24.95 20.13
CA PHE A 117 9.02 -26.04 20.49
C PHE A 117 7.91 -26.21 19.46
N ARG A 118 7.15 -27.29 19.62
CA ARG A 118 6.09 -27.66 18.67
C ARG A 118 4.84 -26.84 18.91
N HIS A 119 4.07 -26.61 17.86
CA HIS A 119 2.76 -25.97 17.93
C HIS A 119 1.70 -26.80 17.21
N HIS A 120 0.46 -26.63 17.66
CA HIS A 120 -0.72 -27.06 16.94
C HIS A 120 -1.37 -25.81 16.35
N VAL A 121 -1.80 -25.87 15.09
CA VAL A 121 -2.67 -24.84 14.52
C VAL A 121 -3.97 -25.50 14.09
N TYR A 122 -5.10 -25.01 14.58
CA TYR A 122 -6.40 -25.51 14.17
C TYR A 122 -7.40 -24.39 13.92
N SER A 123 -8.43 -24.70 13.14
CA SER A 123 -9.68 -23.94 13.09
C SER A 123 -10.86 -24.89 13.03
N PHE A 124 -11.95 -24.51 13.71
CA PHE A 124 -13.27 -25.16 13.62
C PHE A 124 -14.32 -24.22 13.02
N SER A 125 -13.87 -23.17 12.35
CA SER A 125 -14.76 -22.17 11.76
C SER A 125 -15.43 -22.75 10.50
N LYS A 126 -16.65 -22.30 10.20
CA LYS A 126 -17.34 -22.69 8.95
C LYS A 126 -16.54 -22.30 7.69
N THR A 127 -15.83 -21.18 7.76
CA THR A 127 -14.94 -20.66 6.71
C THR A 127 -13.83 -21.65 6.35
N LYS A 128 -13.23 -22.30 7.36
CA LYS A 128 -12.23 -23.34 7.16
C LYS A 128 -12.09 -24.18 8.43
N THR A 129 -12.27 -25.49 8.29
CA THR A 129 -11.98 -26.46 9.36
C THR A 129 -10.72 -27.24 9.01
N PHE A 130 -9.72 -27.24 9.89
CA PHE A 130 -8.45 -27.97 9.70
C PHE A 130 -7.69 -28.14 11.01
N GLU A 131 -6.71 -29.06 11.02
CA GLU A 131 -5.75 -29.26 12.11
C GLU A 131 -4.35 -29.55 11.52
N LEU A 132 -3.34 -28.84 12.01
CA LEU A 132 -1.92 -29.05 11.73
C LEU A 132 -1.22 -29.48 13.01
N ARG A 133 -1.11 -30.79 13.22
CA ARG A 133 -0.80 -31.36 14.53
C ARG A 133 0.70 -31.28 14.89
N LEU A 134 1.00 -30.57 15.97
CA LEU A 134 2.24 -30.65 16.78
C LEU A 134 3.54 -30.78 15.97
N TYR A 135 3.81 -29.77 15.14
CA TYR A 135 5.00 -29.70 14.29
C TYR A 135 6.01 -28.68 14.82
N SER A 136 7.28 -28.97 14.56
CA SER A 136 8.43 -28.12 14.91
C SER A 136 8.84 -27.25 13.71
N GLN A 137 9.94 -26.52 13.86
CA GLN A 137 10.60 -25.79 12.78
C GLN A 137 10.88 -26.69 11.56
N ALA A 138 10.99 -26.06 10.39
CA ALA A 138 11.29 -26.67 9.08
C ALA A 138 10.18 -27.52 8.42
N GLN A 139 9.04 -27.75 9.08
CA GLN A 139 7.88 -28.35 8.41
C GLN A 139 7.06 -27.25 7.73
N GLU A 140 6.99 -27.31 6.40
CA GLU A 140 6.09 -26.47 5.61
C GLU A 140 4.66 -27.02 5.74
N ASN A 141 3.76 -26.20 6.28
CA ASN A 141 2.34 -26.52 6.34
C ASN A 141 1.55 -25.38 5.71
N SER A 142 0.75 -25.71 4.71
CA SER A 142 -0.05 -24.75 3.95
C SER A 142 -1.52 -25.13 3.97
N VAL A 143 -2.42 -24.14 4.05
CA VAL A 143 -3.87 -24.34 3.96
C VAL A 143 -4.45 -23.36 2.94
N VAL A 144 -5.28 -23.88 2.03
CA VAL A 144 -6.03 -23.06 1.07
C VAL A 144 -7.29 -22.50 1.74
N PHE A 145 -7.57 -21.21 1.59
CA PHE A 145 -8.76 -20.54 2.11
C PHE A 145 -9.69 -20.14 0.96
N ASP A 146 -10.62 -21.03 0.63
CA ASP A 146 -11.47 -21.01 -0.57
C ASP A 146 -12.91 -20.55 -0.31
N THR A 147 -13.25 -20.21 0.93
CA THR A 147 -14.58 -19.73 1.33
C THR A 147 -14.45 -18.40 2.06
N ALA A 148 -15.23 -17.39 1.66
CA ALA A 148 -15.27 -16.10 2.34
C ALA A 148 -15.78 -16.23 3.78
N GLY A 149 -15.25 -15.39 4.67
CA GLY A 149 -15.60 -15.38 6.09
C GLY A 149 -14.38 -15.37 7.00
N VAL A 150 -14.59 -15.64 8.29
CA VAL A 150 -13.53 -15.61 9.30
C VAL A 150 -13.17 -17.01 9.74
N ALA A 151 -11.87 -17.34 9.75
CA ALA A 151 -11.35 -18.53 10.41
C ALA A 151 -10.59 -18.13 11.69
N ALA A 152 -11.20 -18.39 12.85
CA ALA A 152 -10.51 -18.25 14.13
C ALA A 152 -9.51 -19.41 14.29
N LEU A 153 -8.28 -19.07 14.64
CA LEU A 153 -7.17 -20.00 14.84
C LEU A 153 -6.89 -20.20 16.31
N GLY A 154 -6.49 -21.40 16.69
CA GLY A 154 -6.03 -21.70 18.05
C GLY A 154 -4.85 -22.67 18.08
N CYS A 155 -4.18 -22.72 19.22
CA CYS A 155 -3.24 -23.77 19.58
C CYS A 155 -3.77 -24.60 20.75
N ASN A 156 -3.68 -25.92 20.67
CA ASN A 156 -4.23 -26.81 21.70
C ASN A 156 -3.35 -26.96 22.93
N ILE A 157 -2.09 -26.48 22.87
CA ILE A 157 -1.13 -26.57 23.98
C ILE A 157 -0.79 -25.20 24.58
N HIS A 158 -1.30 -24.11 23.98
CA HIS A 158 -1.11 -22.74 24.44
C HIS A 158 -2.45 -22.00 24.36
N ASP A 159 -3.18 -21.92 25.47
CA ASP A 159 -4.55 -21.37 25.51
C ASP A 159 -4.64 -19.89 25.10
N ASN A 160 -3.52 -19.17 25.12
CA ASN A 160 -3.44 -17.76 24.74
C ASN A 160 -3.13 -17.53 23.26
N MET A 161 -2.76 -18.59 22.52
CA MET A 161 -2.53 -18.49 21.08
C MET A 161 -3.86 -18.44 20.34
N LEU A 162 -4.22 -17.26 19.85
CA LEU A 162 -5.43 -16.97 19.10
C LEU A 162 -5.08 -16.00 17.98
N ALA A 163 -5.57 -16.25 16.77
CA ALA A 163 -5.51 -15.30 15.65
C ALA A 163 -6.69 -15.52 14.71
N TYR A 164 -6.78 -14.71 13.67
CA TYR A 164 -7.87 -14.77 12.71
C TYR A 164 -7.34 -14.65 11.28
N VAL A 165 -7.79 -15.54 10.41
CA VAL A 165 -7.70 -15.35 8.96
C VAL A 165 -9.03 -14.77 8.50
N PHE A 166 -9.02 -13.57 7.93
CA PHE A 166 -10.18 -12.90 7.36
C PHE A 166 -10.19 -13.10 5.85
N VAL A 167 -11.06 -13.96 5.34
CA VAL A 167 -11.13 -14.30 3.92
C VAL A 167 -12.17 -13.43 3.23
N THR A 168 -11.75 -12.62 2.26
CA THR A 168 -12.60 -11.64 1.59
C THR A 168 -12.65 -11.82 0.07
N GLU A 169 -13.78 -11.46 -0.52
CA GLU A 169 -13.95 -11.34 -1.97
C GLU A 169 -13.59 -9.93 -2.47
N ALA A 170 -13.52 -8.95 -1.56
CA ALA A 170 -13.20 -7.58 -1.91
C ALA A 170 -11.84 -7.50 -2.61
N PRO A 171 -11.71 -6.75 -3.71
CA PRO A 171 -10.48 -6.70 -4.47
C PRO A 171 -9.40 -5.82 -3.83
N VAL A 172 -9.77 -4.96 -2.89
CA VAL A 172 -8.86 -4.08 -2.15
C VAL A 172 -9.13 -4.25 -0.65
N PHE A 173 -8.11 -4.53 0.13
CA PHE A 173 -8.22 -4.70 1.57
C PHE A 173 -6.87 -4.54 2.26
N GLY A 174 -6.90 -4.30 3.57
CA GLY A 174 -5.71 -4.21 4.40
C GLY A 174 -6.08 -4.21 5.88
N THR A 175 -5.05 -4.17 6.73
CA THR A 175 -5.19 -4.16 8.19
C THR A 175 -4.62 -2.88 8.75
N THR A 176 -5.27 -2.28 9.75
CA THR A 176 -4.75 -1.11 10.45
C THR A 176 -3.53 -1.42 11.30
N ASP A 177 -2.59 -0.48 11.35
CA ASP A 177 -1.40 -0.54 12.20
C ASP A 177 -1.70 -0.24 13.69
N ALA A 178 -0.65 -0.18 14.52
CA ALA A 178 -0.75 0.12 15.95
C ALA A 178 -1.41 1.48 16.25
N ASP A 179 -1.30 2.45 15.33
CA ASP A 179 -1.93 3.78 15.40
C ASP A 179 -3.34 3.79 14.80
N GLY A 180 -3.86 2.61 14.43
CA GLY A 180 -5.19 2.44 13.85
C GLY A 180 -5.28 2.94 12.42
N ARG A 181 -4.16 3.08 11.71
CA ARG A 181 -4.09 3.69 10.38
C ARG A 181 -3.85 2.66 9.28
N LEU A 182 -4.39 2.94 8.10
CA LEU A 182 -4.17 2.19 6.88
C LEU A 182 -4.22 3.16 5.70
N THR A 183 -3.31 3.01 4.74
CA THR A 183 -3.32 3.79 3.50
C THR A 183 -3.41 2.86 2.32
N PHE A 184 -4.42 3.08 1.47
CA PHE A 184 -4.50 2.51 0.15
C PHE A 184 -3.93 3.49 -0.86
N MET A 185 -3.15 3.00 -1.80
CA MET A 185 -2.57 3.79 -2.89
C MET A 185 -3.09 3.25 -4.22
N ASP A 186 -2.95 4.07 -5.26
CA ASP A 186 -3.26 3.69 -6.64
C ASP A 186 -4.70 3.19 -6.85
N LEU A 187 -5.65 3.80 -6.15
CA LEU A 187 -7.07 3.47 -6.30
C LEU A 187 -7.66 4.22 -7.50
N PRO A 188 -8.41 3.52 -8.38
CA PRO A 188 -9.24 4.18 -9.37
C PRO A 188 -10.24 5.14 -8.71
N GLU A 189 -10.48 6.29 -9.34
CA GLU A 189 -11.54 7.19 -8.89
C GLU A 189 -12.91 6.53 -9.08
N GLY A 190 -13.81 6.76 -8.12
CA GLY A 190 -15.18 6.27 -8.18
C GLY A 190 -15.78 5.96 -6.81
N ASP A 191 -16.95 5.35 -6.86
CA ASP A 191 -17.70 4.96 -5.67
C ASP A 191 -17.29 3.57 -5.17
N TYR A 192 -17.10 3.44 -3.87
CA TYR A 192 -16.76 2.19 -3.19
C TYR A 192 -17.72 1.91 -2.05
N THR A 193 -17.92 0.62 -1.77
CA THR A 193 -18.41 0.16 -0.47
C THR A 193 -17.21 -0.15 0.41
N LEU A 194 -17.08 0.57 1.51
CA LEU A 194 -16.11 0.32 2.57
C LEU A 194 -16.75 -0.54 3.65
N GLU A 195 -16.05 -1.59 4.09
CA GLU A 195 -16.46 -2.43 5.22
C GLU A 195 -15.32 -2.53 6.24
N ILE A 196 -15.66 -2.53 7.53
CA ILE A 196 -14.71 -2.75 8.62
C ILE A 196 -15.07 -4.01 9.40
N TRP A 197 -14.05 -4.81 9.69
CA TRP A 197 -14.14 -5.98 10.54
C TRP A 197 -13.01 -6.00 11.59
N HIS A 198 -13.32 -6.45 12.79
CA HIS A 198 -12.33 -6.74 13.83
C HIS A 198 -12.92 -7.80 14.79
N PRO A 199 -12.12 -8.73 15.36
CA PRO A 199 -12.64 -9.79 16.23
C PRO A 199 -13.39 -9.26 17.46
N ASP A 200 -13.01 -8.08 17.95
CA ASP A 200 -13.67 -7.45 19.09
C ASP A 200 -14.92 -6.63 18.75
N LEU A 201 -15.24 -6.39 17.47
CA LEU A 201 -16.48 -5.67 17.16
C LEU A 201 -17.68 -6.44 17.68
N LYS A 202 -18.65 -5.71 18.23
CA LYS A 202 -19.97 -6.28 18.50
C LYS A 202 -20.52 -6.89 17.21
N LYS A 203 -21.13 -8.07 17.32
CA LYS A 203 -21.69 -8.81 16.17
C LYS A 203 -22.61 -7.98 15.25
N LYS A 204 -23.31 -6.97 15.79
CA LYS A 204 -24.17 -6.07 14.99
C LYS A 204 -23.39 -5.04 14.17
N ALA A 205 -22.15 -4.74 14.59
CA ALA A 205 -21.26 -3.78 13.94
C ALA A 205 -20.22 -4.46 13.02
N ASN A 206 -19.97 -5.76 13.21
CA ASN A 206 -19.15 -6.54 12.27
C ASN A 206 -19.79 -6.53 10.89
N GLY A 207 -19.05 -6.07 9.89
CA GLY A 207 -19.53 -5.93 8.52
C GLY A 207 -20.40 -4.70 8.28
N ALA A 208 -20.27 -3.67 9.13
CA ALA A 208 -20.87 -2.37 8.86
C ALA A 208 -20.27 -1.80 7.57
N THR A 209 -21.16 -1.41 6.65
CA THR A 209 -20.79 -0.88 5.34
C THR A 209 -21.05 0.62 5.25
N GLN A 210 -20.16 1.34 4.58
CA GLN A 210 -20.30 2.75 4.26
C GLN A 210 -19.98 2.96 2.78
N ARG A 211 -20.80 3.74 2.09
CA ARG A 211 -20.45 4.21 0.73
C ARG A 211 -19.50 5.39 0.85
N ILE A 212 -18.41 5.35 0.09
CA ILE A 212 -17.45 6.44 -0.06
C ILE A 212 -17.22 6.72 -1.53
N THR A 213 -16.83 7.95 -1.86
CA THR A 213 -16.44 8.34 -3.21
C THR A 213 -14.99 8.80 -3.15
N ILE A 214 -14.15 8.25 -4.01
CA ILE A 214 -12.73 8.61 -4.13
C ILE A 214 -12.59 9.45 -5.40
N THR A 215 -12.25 10.73 -5.27
CA THR A 215 -12.10 11.65 -6.42
C THR A 215 -10.69 12.23 -6.58
N GLU A 216 -9.88 12.23 -5.52
CA GLU A 216 -8.47 12.68 -5.47
C GLU A 216 -7.76 11.94 -4.32
N PRO A 217 -6.42 12.00 -4.16
CA PRO A 217 -5.75 11.49 -2.96
C PRO A 217 -6.26 12.20 -1.70
N GLU A 218 -7.26 11.62 -1.07
CA GLU A 218 -7.95 12.15 0.10
C GLU A 218 -7.59 11.29 1.32
N ALA A 219 -7.02 11.94 2.33
CA ALA A 219 -6.93 11.35 3.66
C ALA A 219 -8.31 11.43 4.32
N VAL A 220 -9.19 10.49 4.00
CA VAL A 220 -10.51 10.41 4.63
C VAL A 220 -10.34 9.84 6.04
N ILE A 221 -10.32 10.70 7.05
CA ILE A 221 -10.33 10.26 8.45
C ILE A 221 -11.73 9.68 8.78
N LEU A 222 -11.94 8.42 8.42
CA LEU A 222 -13.13 7.66 8.77
C LEU A 222 -13.07 7.21 10.22
N ARG A 223 -13.48 8.09 11.14
CA ARG A 223 -13.74 7.69 12.53
C ARG A 223 -14.94 6.76 12.55
N VAL A 224 -14.67 5.46 12.54
CA VAL A 224 -15.73 4.45 12.70
C VAL A 224 -15.75 4.06 14.17
N PRO A 225 -16.62 4.65 15.02
CA PRO A 225 -16.72 4.28 16.43
C PRO A 225 -17.16 2.83 16.52
N VAL A 226 -16.18 1.96 16.68
CA VAL A 226 -16.36 0.52 16.67
C VAL A 226 -16.64 0.05 18.07
N ASP A 227 -17.81 -0.53 18.29
CA ASP A 227 -18.15 -1.04 19.61
C ASP A 227 -17.34 -2.31 19.92
N VAL A 228 -16.14 -2.11 20.47
CA VAL A 228 -15.19 -3.17 20.77
C VAL A 228 -15.46 -3.77 22.14
N ARG A 229 -15.42 -5.10 22.21
CA ARG A 229 -15.30 -5.82 23.48
C ARG A 229 -13.94 -5.48 24.08
N SER A 230 -13.88 -5.25 25.38
CA SER A 230 -12.61 -5.09 26.10
C SER A 230 -11.87 -6.44 26.18
N PHE A 231 -11.29 -6.91 25.07
CA PHE A 231 -10.68 -8.24 24.99
C PHE A 231 -9.14 -8.23 24.96
N ARG A 232 -8.51 -7.06 24.76
CA ARG A 232 -7.05 -6.84 24.53
C ARG A 232 -6.07 -7.39 25.59
N ARG A 233 -6.49 -8.25 26.52
CA ARG A 233 -5.67 -8.78 27.62
C ARG A 233 -5.05 -10.16 27.34
N ARG A 234 -5.22 -10.79 26.16
CA ARG A 234 -4.93 -12.23 25.99
C ARG A 234 -3.77 -12.64 25.08
N GLN A 235 -3.16 -11.75 24.29
CA GLN A 235 -1.98 -12.09 23.49
C GLN A 235 -0.67 -11.66 24.16
N ARG A 236 -0.53 -11.89 25.46
CA ARG A 236 0.78 -11.72 26.12
C ARG A 236 1.52 -13.06 26.10
N GLY A 237 2.78 -13.02 25.70
CA GLY A 237 3.71 -14.12 25.92
C GLY A 237 3.79 -14.48 27.42
N PRO A 238 4.32 -15.65 27.78
CA PRO A 238 4.41 -16.11 29.16
C PRO A 238 5.22 -15.19 30.09
N ASP A 239 6.05 -14.29 29.56
CA ASP A 239 6.80 -13.24 30.28
C ASP A 239 6.01 -11.94 30.49
N GLY A 240 4.83 -11.81 29.89
CA GLY A 240 3.93 -10.68 30.10
C GLY A 240 4.34 -9.40 29.36
N THR A 241 5.35 -9.46 28.48
CA THR A 241 5.71 -8.35 27.59
C THR A 241 4.64 -8.22 26.50
N GLU A 242 4.31 -6.97 26.16
CA GLU A 242 3.58 -6.62 24.95
C GLU A 242 4.65 -6.41 23.89
N ASP A 243 5.06 -7.48 23.21
CA ASP A 243 5.90 -7.33 22.02
C ASP A 243 4.97 -7.18 20.80
N TYR A 244 5.07 -5.98 20.22
CA TYR A 244 4.38 -5.40 19.05
C TYR A 244 3.06 -4.66 19.29
#